data_AF-X1C384-F1
#
_entry.id   AF-X1C384-F1
#
_cell.length_a   1.000
_cell.length_b   1.000
_cell.length_c   1.000
_cell.angle_alpha   90.00
_cell.angle_beta   90.00
_cell.angle_gamma   90.00
#
_symmetry.space_group_name_H-M   'P 1'
#
loop_
_entity.id
_entity.type
_entity.pdbx_description
1 polymer ?
#
loop_
_entity_poly.entity_id
_entity_poly.type
_entity_poly.pdbx_seq_one_letter_code
_entity_poly.pdbx_strand_id
1 'polypeptide(L)'
;MNVFPVPDGDTGTNMFLTMQSAYNEIAESLELNAGRVAKQIAQGALMGARGNSGVILSQLFRGFARVMDDHQEMNAEIFIKALGESRNTAYKGVVRPVEGTILTVSKDIAEEAGKFEGNTSDILQILEKVV
;
A
#
# COMPACT_ATOMS: atom_id res chain seq x y z
N MET A 1 -4.52 6.97 -15.64
CA MET A 1 -4.23 8.38 -15.29
C MET A 1 -2.71 8.52 -15.26
N ASN A 2 -2.13 9.31 -16.19
CA ASN A 2 -0.69 9.61 -16.24
C ASN A 2 -0.54 11.12 -16.02
N VAL A 3 0.03 11.55 -14.90
CA VAL A 3 0.36 12.96 -14.70
C VAL A 3 1.70 13.07 -13.97
N PHE A 4 2.65 13.74 -14.64
CA PHE A 4 4.00 14.18 -14.26
C PHE A 4 5.21 13.21 -14.34
N PRO A 5 6.37 13.64 -14.91
CA PRO A 5 6.63 14.87 -15.69
C PRO A 5 6.56 14.66 -17.23
N VAL A 6 6.58 13.41 -17.71
CA VAL A 6 6.40 13.03 -19.12
C VAL A 6 5.50 11.79 -19.17
N PRO A 7 4.45 11.75 -20.01
CA PRO A 7 3.63 10.55 -20.16
C PRO A 7 4.44 9.48 -20.93
N ASP A 8 5.21 8.66 -20.21
CA ASP A 8 5.95 7.54 -20.80
C ASP A 8 4.99 6.37 -21.17
N GLY A 9 3.68 6.54 -20.92
CA GLY A 9 2.61 5.62 -21.33
C GLY A 9 2.56 4.31 -20.53
N ASP A 10 3.59 4.02 -19.75
CA ASP A 10 3.84 2.72 -19.14
C ASP A 10 3.42 2.60 -17.67
N THR A 11 3.06 3.71 -16.99
CA THR A 11 2.70 3.72 -15.56
C THR A 11 1.69 2.63 -15.20
N GLY A 12 0.64 2.49 -16.00
CA GLY A 12 -0.42 1.48 -15.78
C GLY A 12 0.11 0.06 -15.92
N THR A 13 0.89 -0.21 -16.97
CA THR A 13 1.55 -1.50 -17.19
C THR A 13 2.52 -1.84 -16.05
N ASN A 14 3.30 -0.85 -15.62
CA ASN A 14 4.25 -0.98 -14.52
C ASN A 14 3.56 -1.35 -13.20
N MET A 15 2.47 -0.66 -12.85
CA MET A 15 1.68 -0.98 -11.67
C MET A 15 0.99 -2.34 -11.79
N PHE A 16 0.43 -2.66 -12.96
CA PHE A 16 -0.21 -3.95 -13.22
C PHE A 16 0.76 -5.12 -13.04
N LEU A 17 1.94 -5.08 -13.67
CA LEU A 17 2.95 -6.14 -13.55
C LEU A 17 3.50 -6.27 -12.13
N THR A 18 3.62 -5.15 -11.41
CA THR A 18 4.01 -5.15 -9.99
C THR A 18 2.96 -5.87 -9.14
N MET A 19 1.67 -5.55 -9.33
CA MET A 19 0.57 -6.20 -8.62
C MET A 19 0.41 -7.67 -9.00
N GLN A 20 0.62 -8.01 -10.28
CA GLN A 20 0.59 -9.39 -10.73
C GLN A 20 1.67 -10.23 -10.04
N SER A 21 2.87 -9.67 -9.86
CA SER A 21 3.95 -10.33 -9.12
C SER A 21 3.60 -10.49 -7.63
N ALA A 22 2.99 -9.47 -7.02
CA ALA A 22 2.50 -9.53 -5.64
C ALA A 22 1.42 -10.60 -5.44
N TYR A 23 0.48 -10.69 -6.36
CA TYR A 23 -0.59 -11.69 -6.34
C TYR A 23 -0.04 -13.10 -6.53
N ASN A 24 0.87 -13.30 -7.49
CA ASN A 24 1.46 -14.62 -7.76
C ASN A 24 2.19 -15.20 -6.54
N GLU A 25 2.75 -14.36 -5.67
CA GLU A 25 3.39 -14.78 -4.42
C GLU A 25 2.41 -15.42 -3.42
N ILE A 26 1.12 -15.05 -3.48
CA ILE A 26 0.09 -15.53 -2.56
C ILE A 26 -0.99 -16.40 -3.21
N ALA A 27 -0.99 -16.52 -4.55
CA ALA A 27 -2.09 -17.14 -5.30
C ALA A 27 -2.37 -18.60 -4.90
N GLU A 28 -1.33 -19.34 -4.50
CA GLU A 28 -1.43 -20.73 -4.06
C GLU A 28 -1.15 -20.89 -2.55
N SER A 29 -1.07 -19.78 -1.81
CA SER A 29 -0.79 -19.80 -0.37
C SER A 29 -2.02 -20.27 0.43
N LEU A 30 -1.79 -21.17 1.39
CA LEU A 30 -2.79 -21.60 2.39
C LEU A 30 -2.65 -20.85 3.73
N GLU A 31 -1.82 -19.80 3.76
CA GLU A 31 -1.59 -19.01 4.97
C GLU A 31 -2.85 -18.22 5.36
N LEU A 32 -3.22 -18.30 6.64
CA LEU A 32 -4.41 -17.64 7.20
C LEU A 32 -4.04 -16.43 8.06
N ASN A 33 -2.77 -16.31 8.45
CA ASN A 33 -2.27 -15.16 9.19
C ASN A 33 -2.19 -13.94 8.25
N ALA A 34 -3.03 -12.93 8.51
CA ALA A 34 -3.09 -11.71 7.70
C ALA A 34 -1.73 -11.00 7.59
N GLY A 35 -0.95 -10.98 8.67
CA GLY A 35 0.41 -10.44 8.71
C GLY A 35 1.37 -11.11 7.74
N ARG A 36 1.38 -12.44 7.74
CA ARG A 36 2.23 -13.22 6.85
C ARG A 36 1.81 -13.07 5.39
N VAL A 37 0.50 -13.06 5.11
CA VAL A 37 -0.01 -12.78 3.76
C VAL A 37 0.40 -11.37 3.32
N ALA A 38 0.26 -10.35 4.17
CA ALA A 38 0.69 -8.98 3.85
C ALA A 38 2.19 -8.90 3.56
N LYS A 39 3.02 -9.63 4.31
CA LYS A 39 4.47 -9.74 4.07
C LYS A 39 4.80 -10.36 2.73
N GLN A 40 4.11 -11.44 2.36
CA GLN A 40 4.25 -12.10 1.05
C GLN A 40 3.87 -11.14 -0.09
N ILE A 41 2.71 -10.46 0.02
CA ILE A 41 2.30 -9.43 -0.95
C ILE A 41 3.37 -8.36 -1.11
N ALA A 42 3.89 -7.82 0.00
CA ALA A 42 4.91 -6.78 -0.02
C ALA A 42 6.22 -7.27 -0.66
N GLN A 43 6.62 -8.51 -0.39
CA GLN A 43 7.79 -9.14 -1.00
C GLN A 43 7.61 -9.32 -2.52
N GLY A 44 6.48 -9.89 -2.96
CA GLY A 44 6.18 -10.08 -4.38
C GLY A 44 6.08 -8.75 -5.14
N ALA A 45 5.48 -7.72 -4.53
CA ALA A 45 5.45 -6.37 -5.08
C ALA A 45 6.86 -5.77 -5.21
N LEU A 46 7.72 -5.96 -4.22
CA LEU A 46 9.09 -5.43 -4.23
C LEU A 46 9.96 -6.13 -5.28
N MET A 47 9.91 -7.46 -5.34
CA MET A 47 10.68 -8.25 -6.31
C MET A 47 10.18 -8.05 -7.75
N GLY A 48 8.88 -7.82 -7.91
CA GLY A 48 8.23 -7.59 -9.20
C GLY A 48 8.12 -6.13 -9.64
N ALA A 49 8.63 -5.18 -8.84
CA ALA A 49 8.47 -3.76 -9.09
C ALA A 49 8.98 -3.35 -10.48
N ARG A 50 8.14 -2.67 -11.26
CA ARG A 50 8.48 -2.14 -12.59
C ARG A 50 8.42 -0.62 -12.62
N GLY A 51 9.47 0.01 -13.12
CA GLY A 51 9.56 1.47 -13.21
C GLY A 51 9.38 2.18 -11.87
N ASN A 52 9.23 3.51 -11.93
CA ASN A 52 9.09 4.32 -10.71
C ASN A 52 7.76 4.05 -10.00
N SER A 53 6.66 3.88 -10.75
CA SER A 53 5.32 3.64 -10.17
C SER A 53 5.24 2.30 -9.45
N GLY A 54 5.82 1.23 -10.00
CA GLY A 54 5.92 -0.07 -9.34
C GLY A 54 6.78 -0.03 -8.09
N VAL A 55 7.90 0.69 -8.12
CA VAL A 55 8.75 0.88 -6.93
C VAL A 55 7.97 1.59 -5.83
N ILE A 56 7.28 2.71 -6.13
CA ILE A 56 6.46 3.44 -5.14
C ILE A 56 5.35 2.54 -4.58
N LEU A 57 4.65 1.79 -5.44
CA LEU A 57 3.59 0.87 -5.04
C LEU A 57 4.12 -0.22 -4.09
N SER A 58 5.30 -0.78 -4.38
CA SER A 58 5.95 -1.75 -3.48
C SER A 58 6.29 -1.15 -2.11
N GLN A 59 6.59 0.16 -2.06
CA GLN A 59 6.87 0.84 -0.78
C GLN A 59 5.62 1.01 0.06
N LEU A 60 4.47 1.27 -0.56
CA LEU A 60 3.19 1.31 0.13
C LEU A 60 2.91 -0.06 0.79
N PHE A 61 2.99 -1.16 0.03
CA PHE A 61 2.80 -2.50 0.59
C PHE A 61 3.82 -2.86 1.67
N ARG A 62 5.10 -2.48 1.50
CA ARG A 62 6.09 -2.72 2.55
C ARG A 62 5.76 -1.99 3.84
N GLY A 63 5.32 -0.73 3.76
CA GLY A 63 4.90 0.03 4.95
C GLY A 63 3.69 -0.61 5.62
N PHE A 64 2.70 -1.01 4.81
CA PHE A 64 1.52 -1.74 5.29
C PHE A 64 1.91 -3.03 6.02
N ALA A 65 2.70 -3.88 5.37
CA ALA A 65 3.12 -5.18 5.90
C ALA A 65 3.97 -5.05 7.17
N ARG A 66 4.74 -3.98 7.34
CA ARG A 66 5.54 -3.75 8.55
C ARG A 66 4.66 -3.62 9.79
N VAL A 67 3.52 -2.93 9.69
CA VAL A 67 2.57 -2.84 10.81
C VAL A 67 1.91 -4.19 11.07
N MET A 68 1.70 -4.96 10.01
CA MET A 68 1.03 -6.25 10.07
C MET A 68 1.92 -7.44 10.50
N ASP A 69 3.26 -7.32 10.54
CA ASP A 69 4.24 -8.44 10.55
C ASP A 69 3.97 -9.52 11.63
N ASP A 70 3.29 -9.18 12.72
CA ASP A 70 2.95 -10.09 13.83
C ASP A 70 1.43 -10.23 14.14
N HIS A 71 0.57 -9.61 13.33
CA HIS A 71 -0.88 -9.64 13.56
C HIS A 71 -1.56 -10.73 12.73
N GLN A 72 -2.12 -11.74 13.43
CA GLN A 72 -2.91 -12.80 12.77
C GLN A 72 -4.15 -12.26 12.08
N GLU A 73 -4.76 -11.23 12.66
CA GLU A 73 -5.97 -10.56 12.18
C GLU A 73 -5.74 -9.05 12.10
N MET A 74 -6.51 -8.39 11.24
CA MET A 74 -6.47 -6.95 11.09
C MET A 74 -7.74 -6.35 11.70
N ASN A 75 -7.56 -5.50 12.72
CA ASN A 75 -8.63 -4.69 13.27
C ASN A 75 -8.51 -3.23 12.78
N ALA A 76 -9.49 -2.38 13.12
CA ALA A 76 -9.52 -0.98 12.68
C ALA A 76 -8.27 -0.18 13.09
N GLU A 77 -7.76 -0.38 14.31
CA GLU A 77 -6.57 0.32 14.80
C GLU A 77 -5.33 -0.07 14.01
N ILE A 78 -5.13 -1.37 13.77
CA ILE A 78 -4.03 -1.91 12.96
C ILE A 78 -4.14 -1.38 11.53
N PHE A 79 -5.35 -1.38 10.96
CA PHE A 79 -5.60 -0.89 9.60
C PHE A 79 -5.23 0.59 9.43
N ILE A 80 -5.69 1.45 10.34
CA ILE A 80 -5.35 2.90 10.34
C ILE A 80 -3.83 3.08 10.45
N LYS A 81 -3.17 2.38 11.37
CA LYS A 81 -1.71 2.43 11.54
C LYS A 81 -0.99 1.96 10.28
N ALA A 82 -1.46 0.90 9.63
CA ALA A 82 -0.87 0.34 8.42
C ALA A 82 -0.98 1.31 7.24
N LEU A 83 -2.10 2.04 7.09
CA LEU A 83 -2.24 3.11 6.09
C LEU A 83 -1.25 4.26 6.33
N GLY A 84 -1.11 4.70 7.58
CA GLY A 84 -0.12 5.70 7.97
C GLY A 84 1.32 5.28 7.66
N GLU A 85 1.68 4.03 7.98
CA GLU A 85 3.04 3.53 7.73
C GLU A 85 3.31 3.25 6.24
N SER A 86 2.27 2.89 5.47
CA SER A 86 2.34 2.81 4.00
C SER A 86 2.78 4.15 3.41
N ARG A 87 2.06 5.23 3.77
CA ARG A 87 2.42 6.60 3.37
C ARG A 87 3.86 6.92 3.78
N ASN A 88 4.20 6.73 5.05
CA ASN A 88 5.54 7.05 5.55
C ASN A 88 6.64 6.33 4.77
N THR A 89 6.45 5.04 4.51
CA THR A 89 7.43 4.21 3.84
C THR A 89 7.57 4.58 2.36
N ALA A 90 6.47 4.94 1.70
CA ALA A 90 6.50 5.40 0.31
C ALA A 90 7.19 6.75 0.17
N TYR A 91 6.85 7.73 1.00
CA TYR A 91 7.52 9.05 0.98
C TYR A 91 9.02 8.94 1.27
N LYS A 92 9.43 8.12 2.23
CA LYS A 92 10.85 7.88 2.54
C LYS A 92 11.58 7.10 1.45
N GLY A 93 10.86 6.25 0.70
CA GLY A 93 11.41 5.42 -0.36
C GLY A 93 11.68 6.14 -1.68
N VAL A 94 11.31 7.42 -1.78
CA VAL A 94 11.46 8.23 -3.00
C VAL A 94 12.39 9.40 -2.71
N VAL A 95 13.45 9.55 -3.53
CA VAL A 95 14.48 10.60 -3.34
C VAL A 95 13.90 12.02 -3.45
N ARG A 96 12.91 12.22 -4.31
CA ARG A 96 12.20 13.49 -4.49
C ARG A 96 10.69 13.21 -4.62
N PRO A 97 9.95 13.13 -3.50
CA PRO A 97 8.51 12.91 -3.55
C PRO A 97 7.82 14.10 -4.21
N VAL A 98 6.84 13.83 -5.07
CA VAL A 98 6.09 14.82 -5.83
C VAL A 98 4.61 14.69 -5.50
N GLU A 99 3.99 15.79 -5.08
CA GLU A 99 2.54 15.87 -4.89
C GLU A 99 1.81 15.88 -6.24
N GLY A 100 0.56 15.41 -6.27
CA GLY A 100 -0.19 15.12 -7.50
C GLY A 100 0.07 13.71 -8.04
N THR A 101 0.72 12.83 -7.27
CA THR A 101 0.97 11.42 -7.61
C THR A 101 0.23 10.49 -6.64
N ILE A 102 0.43 9.17 -6.77
CA ILE A 102 -0.07 8.18 -5.79
C ILE A 102 0.37 8.47 -4.35
N LEU A 103 1.47 9.21 -4.16
CA LEU A 103 1.91 9.66 -2.84
C LEU A 103 0.87 10.58 -2.18
N THR A 104 0.32 11.54 -2.92
CA THR A 104 -0.75 12.43 -2.42
C THR A 104 -1.98 11.64 -2.04
N VAL A 105 -2.41 10.70 -2.90
CA VAL A 105 -3.55 9.82 -2.61
C VAL A 105 -3.30 9.03 -1.32
N SER A 106 -2.11 8.45 -1.14
CA SER A 106 -1.76 7.73 0.09
C SER A 106 -1.73 8.63 1.33
N LYS A 107 -1.36 9.90 1.17
CA LYS A 107 -1.36 10.89 2.24
C LYS A 107 -2.79 11.21 2.67
N ASP A 108 -3.65 11.52 1.72
CA ASP A 108 -5.05 11.89 1.97
C ASP A 108 -5.83 10.73 2.60
N ILE A 109 -5.60 9.48 2.12
CA ILE A 109 -6.15 8.26 2.73
C ILE A 109 -5.71 8.12 4.19
N ALA A 110 -4.41 8.26 4.47
CA ALA A 110 -3.89 8.09 5.82
C ALA A 110 -4.39 9.19 6.77
N GLU A 111 -4.50 10.44 6.29
CA GLU A 111 -5.04 11.56 7.08
C GLU A 111 -6.52 11.38 7.39
N GLU A 112 -7.33 10.94 6.42
CA GLU A 112 -8.75 10.69 6.63
C GLU A 112 -8.98 9.48 7.55
N ALA A 113 -8.25 8.38 7.35
CA ALA A 113 -8.30 7.20 8.21
C ALA A 113 -7.96 7.54 9.68
N GLY A 114 -6.97 8.41 9.91
CA GLY A 114 -6.56 8.84 11.24
C GLY A 114 -7.67 9.53 12.05
N LYS A 115 -8.68 10.11 11.39
CA LYS A 115 -9.84 10.73 12.08
C LYS A 115 -10.73 9.70 12.76
N PHE A 116 -10.62 8.43 12.37
CA PHE A 116 -11.40 7.32 12.92
C PHE A 116 -10.72 6.61 14.10
N GLU A 117 -9.47 6.97 14.43
CA GLU A 117 -8.74 6.37 15.54
C GLU A 117 -9.50 6.57 16.86
N GLY A 118 -9.82 5.47 17.55
CA GLY A 118 -10.62 5.46 18.78
C GLY A 118 -12.12 5.74 18.60
N ASN A 119 -12.59 6.03 17.38
CA ASN A 119 -13.97 6.42 17.10
C ASN A 119 -14.82 5.30 16.46
N THR A 120 -14.19 4.31 15.83
CA THR A 120 -14.89 3.14 15.27
C THR A 120 -14.00 1.90 15.30
N SER A 121 -14.63 0.73 15.38
CA SER A 121 -14.00 -0.58 15.18
C SER A 121 -14.34 -1.19 13.82
N ASP A 122 -15.15 -0.51 13.01
CA ASP A 122 -15.61 -0.99 11.71
C ASP A 122 -14.67 -0.54 10.58
N ILE A 123 -13.91 -1.49 10.02
CA ILE A 123 -13.01 -1.25 8.89
C ILE A 123 -13.78 -0.84 7.63
N LEU A 124 -15.00 -1.35 7.41
CA LEU A 124 -15.78 -1.02 6.23
C LEU A 124 -16.20 0.45 6.25
N GLN A 125 -16.58 0.95 7.43
CA GLN A 125 -16.89 2.37 7.61
C GLN A 125 -15.68 3.27 7.32
N ILE A 126 -14.48 2.85 7.73
CA ILE A 126 -13.23 3.57 7.41
C ILE A 126 -13.00 3.54 5.89
N LEU A 127 -13.12 2.37 5.25
CA LEU A 127 -12.92 2.20 3.81
C LEU A 127 -13.86 3.08 2.98
N GLU A 128 -15.14 3.16 3.32
CA GLU A 128 -16.13 4.01 2.64
C GLU A 128 -15.82 5.51 2.68
N LYS A 129 -14.98 5.94 3.64
CA LYS A 129 -14.64 7.35 3.83
C LYS A 129 -13.32 7.74 3.19
N VAL A 130 -12.42 6.78 2.99
CA VAL A 130 -11.07 7.03 2.48
C VAL A 130 -10.90 6.69 1.00
N VAL A 131 -11.84 5.94 0.38
CA VAL A 131 -11.78 5.51 -1.03
C VAL A 131 -12.87 6.14 -1.88
#